data_AF-A0A1F8B1D5-F1
#
_entry.id   AF-A0A1F8B1D5-F1
#
_cell.length_a   1.000
_cell.length_b   1.000
_cell.length_c   1.000
_cell.angle_alpha   90.00
_cell.angle_beta   90.00
_cell.angle_gamma   90.00
#
_symmetry.space_group_name_H-M   'P 1'
#
loop_
_entity.id
_entity.type
_entity.pdbx_description
1 polymer ?
#
loop_
_entity_poly.entity_id
_entity_poly.type
_entity_poly.pdbx_seq_one_letter_code
_entity_poly.pdbx_strand_id
1 'polypeptide(L)' 'MKALIIIIIAILLSVIFYLSVIGIKECGGFAGRTCPKGFSCRVTESYPDALGRCVFNPLVK' A
#
# COMPACT_ATOMS: atom_id res chain seq x y z
N MET A 1 -34.91 -8.48 -2.52
CA MET A 1 -34.13 -8.28 -1.27
C MET A 1 -32.77 -9.00 -1.30
N LYS A 2 -32.69 -10.30 -1.62
CA LYS A 2 -31.43 -11.06 -1.69
C LYS A 2 -30.41 -10.53 -2.72
N ALA A 3 -30.86 -10.10 -3.90
CA ALA A 3 -30.00 -9.51 -4.93
C ALA A 3 -29.30 -8.21 -4.48
N LEU A 4 -30.00 -7.38 -3.70
CA LEU A 4 -29.43 -6.12 -3.17
C LEU A 4 -28.31 -6.41 -2.17
N ILE A 5 -28.50 -7.42 -1.31
CA ILE A 5 -27.48 -7.86 -0.34
C ILE A 5 -26.22 -8.35 -1.06
N ILE A 6 -26.36 -9.14 -2.12
CA ILE A 6 -25.23 -9.66 -2.90
C ILE A 6 -24.44 -8.51 -3.55
N ILE A 7 -25.13 -7.51 -4.11
CA ILE A 7 -24.48 -6.34 -4.72
C ILE A 7 -23.71 -5.53 -3.67
N ILE A 8 -24.30 -5.29 -2.50
CA ILE A 8 -23.63 -4.57 -1.40
C ILE A 8 -22.37 -5.31 -0.94
N ILE A 9 -22.43 -6.63 -0.81
CA ILE A 9 -21.27 -7.46 -0.44
C ILE A 9 -20.17 -7.36 -1.50
N ALA A 10 -20.51 -7.44 -2.79
CA ALA A 10 -19.52 -7.32 -3.87
C ALA A 10 -18.83 -5.94 -3.87
N ILE A 11 -19.60 -4.87 -3.65
CA ILE A 11 -19.05 -3.50 -3.56
C ILE A 11 -18.12 -3.38 -2.36
N LEU A 12 -18.54 -3.85 -1.17
CA LEU A 12 -17.70 -3.83 0.03
C LEU A 12 -16.39 -4.60 -0.16
N LEU A 13 -16.46 -5.81 -0.73
CA LEU A 13 -15.27 -6.62 -1.00
C LEU A 13 -14.31 -5.94 -1.98
N SER A 14 -14.84 -5.32 -3.04
CA SER A 14 -14.00 -4.57 -3.98
C SER A 14 -13.34 -3.35 -3.33
N VAL A 15 -14.06 -2.59 -2.50
CA VAL A 15 -13.51 -1.43 -1.79
C VAL A 15 -12.43 -1.85 -0.80
N ILE A 16 -12.64 -2.94 -0.05
CA ILE A 16 -11.64 -3.51 0.87
C ILE A 16 -10.40 -3.95 0.11
N PHE A 17 -10.57 -4.62 -1.05
CA PHE A 17 -9.46 -5.02 -1.91
C PHE A 17 -8.69 -3.80 -2.43
N TYR A 18 -9.38 -2.76 -2.91
CA TYR A 18 -8.77 -1.51 -3.35
C TYR A 18 -7.98 -0.81 -2.23
N LEU A 19 -8.55 -0.70 -1.03
CA LEU A 19 -7.87 -0.16 0.15
C LEU A 19 -6.64 -1.00 0.53
N SER A 20 -6.71 -2.32 0.39
CA SER A 20 -5.58 -3.22 0.69
C SER A 20 -4.43 -3.08 -0.32
N VAL A 21 -4.75 -2.84 -1.61
CA VAL A 21 -3.77 -2.73 -2.69
C VAL A 21 -3.16 -1.32 -2.78
N ILE A 22 -3.95 -0.28 -2.49
CA ILE A 22 -3.54 1.12 -2.66
C ILE A 22 -3.15 1.78 -1.32
N GLY A 23 -3.67 1.28 -0.20
CA GLY A 23 -3.78 2.05 1.04
C GLY A 23 -2.48 2.42 1.73
N ILE A 24 -1.42 1.62 1.66
CA ILE A 24 -0.15 1.97 2.29
C ILE A 24 0.97 1.38 1.46
N LYS A 25 1.68 2.21 0.69
CA LYS A 25 2.92 1.80 0.03
C LYS A 25 4.03 1.76 1.07
N GLU A 26 3.99 0.75 1.93
CA GLU A 26 5.10 0.40 2.80
C GLU A 26 6.28 -0.06 1.98
N CYS A 27 7.47 0.25 2.45
CA CYS A 27 8.72 -0.09 1.81
C CYS A 27 9.77 -0.46 2.85
N GLY A 28 10.85 -1.10 2.42
CA GLY A 28 11.85 -1.64 3.35
C GLY A 28 11.29 -2.81 4.14
N GLY A 29 11.56 -2.81 5.45
CA GLY A 29 11.24 -3.94 6.32
C GLY A 29 12.09 -5.17 6.05
N PHE A 30 11.86 -6.23 6.83
CA PHE A 30 12.48 -7.55 6.62
C PHE A 30 12.25 -8.10 5.19
N ALA A 31 11.10 -7.77 4.58
CA ALA A 31 10.75 -8.21 3.23
C ALA A 31 11.42 -7.38 2.11
N GLY A 32 12.13 -6.28 2.42
CA GLY A 32 12.81 -5.45 1.43
C GLY A 32 11.87 -4.86 0.37
N ARG A 33 10.65 -4.46 0.74
CA ARG A 33 9.63 -4.01 -0.22
C ARG A 33 10.09 -2.74 -0.95
N THR A 34 10.04 -2.76 -2.27
CA THR A 34 10.43 -1.62 -3.12
C THR A 34 9.26 -0.69 -3.39
N CYS A 35 9.56 0.60 -3.49
CA CYS A 35 8.59 1.59 -3.93
C CYS A 35 8.32 1.52 -5.44
N PRO A 36 7.12 1.91 -5.89
CA PRO A 36 6.84 2.11 -7.31
C PRO A 36 7.73 3.22 -7.90
N LYS A 37 7.83 3.26 -9.23
CA LYS A 37 8.55 4.32 -9.94
C LYS A 37 8.07 5.72 -9.54
N GLY A 38 9.00 6.66 -9.38
CA GLY A 38 8.74 8.02 -8.92
C GLY A 38 8.53 8.17 -7.40
N PHE A 39 8.74 7.11 -6.61
CA PHE A 39 8.69 7.16 -5.16
C PHE A 39 9.98 6.62 -4.53
N SER A 40 10.39 7.21 -3.42
CA SER A 40 11.53 6.78 -2.60
C SER A 40 11.05 6.25 -1.25
N CYS A 41 11.78 5.29 -0.69
CA CYS A 41 11.46 4.77 0.63
C CYS A 41 11.96 5.73 1.72
N ARG A 42 11.05 6.24 2.55
CA ARG A 42 11.39 7.04 3.72
C ARG A 42 11.20 6.19 4.97
N VAL A 43 12.32 5.84 5.60
CA VAL A 43 12.38 5.12 6.87
C VAL A 43 12.58 6.15 7.99
N THR A 44 11.83 6.04 9.08
CA THR A 44 11.96 6.94 10.25
C THR A 44 12.74 6.33 11.40
N GLU A 45 12.85 5.01 11.43
CA GLU A 45 13.56 4.26 12.46
C GLU A 45 14.99 3.90 12.03
N SER A 46 15.86 3.56 12.98
CA SER A 46 17.30 3.34 12.74
C SER A 46 17.75 1.88 12.75
N TYR A 47 16.84 0.92 12.86
CA TYR A 47 17.17 -0.51 12.81
C TYR A 47 17.10 -1.06 11.38
N PRO A 48 17.88 -2.11 11.04
CA PRO A 48 18.11 -2.52 9.65
C PRO A 48 16.86 -3.04 8.92
N ASP A 49 15.90 -3.60 9.65
CA ASP A 49 14.63 -4.12 9.15
C ASP A 49 13.45 -3.15 9.39
N ALA A 50 13.73 -1.86 9.50
CA ALA A 50 12.72 -0.83 9.67
C ALA A 50 11.80 -0.71 8.45
N LEU A 51 10.50 -0.66 8.74
CA LEU A 51 9.49 -0.30 7.76
C LEU A 51 9.53 1.19 7.49
N GLY A 52 9.37 1.55 6.22
CA GLY A 52 9.23 2.92 5.75
C GLY A 52 7.95 3.13 4.95
N ARG A 53 7.75 4.36 4.50
CA ARG A 53 6.69 4.72 3.56
C ARG A 53 7.26 5.26 2.26
N CYS A 54 6.63 4.90 1.15
CA CYS A 54 6.93 5.47 -0.14
C CYS A 54 6.45 6.92 -0.20
N VAL A 55 7.39 7.84 -0.37
CA VAL A 55 7.15 9.26 -0.60
C VAL A 55 7.50 9.61 -2.04
N PHE A 56 6.75 10.50 -2.68
CA PHE A 56 7.06 10.92 -4.04
C PHE A 56 8.45 11.54 -4.08
N ASN A 57 9.30 11.07 -4.99
CA ASN A 57 10.62 11.61 -5.21
C ASN A 57 10.88 11.72 -6.72
N PRO A 58 10.84 12.95 -7.30
CA PRO A 58 10.97 13.17 -8.73
C PRO A 58 12.39 12.88 -9.27
N LEU A 59 13.35 12.60 -8.39
CA LEU A 59 14.74 12.32 -8.77
C LEU A 59 15.02 10.83 -8.98
N VAL A 60 14.08 9.94 -8.63
CA VAL A 60 14.22 8.50 -8.81
C VAL A 60 13.60 8.11 -10.16
N LYS A 61 14.45 7.77 -11.13
CA LYS A 61 14.07 7.36 -12.50
C LYS A 61 13.42 5.98 -12.55
#